data_AF-A0A0X6ZPV8-F1
#
_entry.id   AF-A0A0X6ZPV8-F1
#
_cell.length_a   1.000
_cell.length_b   1.000
_cell.length_c   1.000
_cell.angle_alpha   90.00
_cell.angle_beta   90.00
_cell.angle_gamma   90.00
#
_symmetry.space_group_name_H-M   'P 1'
#
loop_
_entity.id
_entity.type
_entity.pdbx_description
1 polymer ?
#
loop_
_entity_poly.entity_id
_entity_poly.type
_entity_poly.pdbx_seq_one_letter_code
_entity_poly.pdbx_strand_id
1 'polypeptide(L)'
;MFLLLCIGLAACQPNAAPNLVRGAGLELSANRAQRHVTNLDAYIDTMCVAAGLAVKSGGMTRCTSNPDETQYQALLQAGFGEISLGCRGYIQFVFEERLRDDQFRKASSSVQSFISGILTLEGAGSKLFSYLILGSGAANTFYDVTRLDPLRGMSTENILRIVTQRQSAFEAAAVGRRLSSRSQLVRLWHEYQWICSPLSISSDFNTLAIATLENRKVDFAQDASKLVSGIAQTQAGVQKFDPNKGLLGPKKSAPDQNALGLNERALGGDDIGTLQEALCQKPTRRFDSETRKAITAWRTTVTPNLIAVQLNEGLSYKEIQQLLDSGNCTSLGYKTVFERAYLHDAPALTNGGVYKTVEAERTTRFDYLMKILNISSENRDSNRLTKAIRLKIEEKRKEFGLPPGDVVDADLLKKHPQ
;
A
#
# COMPACT_ATOMS: atom_id res chain seq x y z
N MET A 1 -20.78 60.60 -15.86
CA MET A 1 -19.41 60.07 -16.02
C MET A 1 -18.85 59.80 -14.64
N PHE A 2 -18.95 58.56 -14.16
CA PHE A 2 -17.98 57.89 -13.28
C PHE A 2 -18.44 56.42 -13.19
N LEU A 3 -17.70 55.57 -13.89
CA LEU A 3 -17.84 54.11 -13.92
C LEU A 3 -17.24 53.60 -12.59
N LEU A 4 -18.04 53.01 -11.70
CA LEU A 4 -17.52 52.32 -10.52
C LEU A 4 -17.48 50.82 -10.78
N LEU A 5 -16.25 50.35 -10.95
CA LEU A 5 -15.80 49.00 -11.19
C LEU A 5 -15.92 48.19 -9.88
N CYS A 6 -16.96 47.36 -9.71
CA CYS A 6 -17.02 46.39 -8.62
C CYS A 6 -16.25 45.12 -9.02
N ILE A 7 -14.96 45.14 -8.70
CA ILE A 7 -14.03 44.01 -8.73
C ILE A 7 -14.54 42.90 -7.80
N GLY A 8 -14.36 41.66 -8.25
CA GLY A 8 -14.99 40.48 -7.69
C GLY A 8 -14.60 40.15 -6.25
N LEU A 9 -15.62 39.82 -5.46
CA LEU A 9 -15.47 38.95 -4.30
C LEU A 9 -15.32 37.50 -4.80
N ALA A 10 -14.12 37.19 -5.29
CA ALA A 10 -13.63 35.82 -5.24
C ALA A 10 -13.49 35.47 -3.76
N ALA A 11 -14.42 34.67 -3.23
CA ALA A 11 -14.23 34.04 -1.94
C ALA A 11 -12.97 33.17 -2.04
N CYS A 12 -11.86 33.66 -1.48
CA CYS A 12 -10.73 32.84 -1.10
C CYS A 12 -11.23 31.81 -0.09
N GLN A 13 -11.50 30.59 -0.55
CA GLN A 13 -11.47 29.44 0.34
C GLN A 13 -10.07 29.40 0.96
N PRO A 14 -9.95 29.18 2.28
CA PRO A 14 -8.66 29.05 2.91
C PRO A 14 -7.94 27.90 2.22
N ASN A 15 -6.69 28.14 1.85
CA ASN A 15 -5.75 27.12 1.40
C ASN A 15 -5.66 26.04 2.48
N ALA A 16 -6.59 25.08 2.44
CA ALA A 16 -6.38 23.77 2.99
C ALA A 16 -5.20 23.23 2.19
N ALA A 17 -4.08 23.02 2.89
CA ALA A 17 -2.99 22.20 2.39
C ALA A 17 -3.57 21.00 1.63
N PRO A 18 -2.92 20.51 0.55
CA PRO A 18 -3.30 19.26 -0.05
C PRO A 18 -3.00 18.18 0.98
N ASN A 19 -3.94 17.95 1.89
CA ASN A 19 -4.11 16.65 2.52
C ASN A 19 -4.30 15.72 1.33
N LEU A 20 -3.21 15.07 0.93
CA LEU A 20 -3.22 13.86 0.15
C LEU A 20 -3.98 12.82 0.99
N VAL A 21 -5.31 12.98 1.06
CA VAL A 21 -6.20 11.95 1.56
C VAL A 21 -6.20 10.92 0.44
N ARG A 22 -5.22 10.02 0.50
CA ARG A 22 -5.21 8.73 -0.19
C ARG A 22 -5.46 7.71 0.90
N GLY A 23 -6.58 7.00 0.82
CA GLY A 23 -6.95 6.00 1.82
C GLY A 23 -8.18 5.21 1.40
N ALA A 24 -8.19 3.92 1.78
CA ALA A 24 -9.34 3.04 1.63
C ALA A 24 -10.49 3.55 2.51
N GLY A 25 -11.37 4.38 1.93
CA GLY A 25 -12.47 5.02 2.65
C GLY A 25 -13.11 6.20 1.92
N LEU A 26 -12.38 6.85 1.01
CA LEU A 26 -12.91 7.95 0.17
C LEU A 26 -13.98 7.51 -0.83
N GLU A 27 -13.99 6.22 -1.17
CA GLU A 27 -14.97 5.58 -2.06
C GLU A 27 -16.34 5.41 -1.36
N LEU A 28 -16.40 5.51 -0.02
CA LEU A 28 -17.60 5.22 0.79
C LEU A 28 -18.56 6.42 0.95
N SER A 29 -18.30 7.56 0.31
CA SER A 29 -19.29 8.65 0.32
C SER A 29 -20.57 8.19 -0.40
N ALA A 30 -21.76 8.41 0.20
CA ALA A 30 -23.04 7.93 -0.33
C ALA A 30 -23.27 8.30 -1.81
N ASN A 31 -22.88 9.51 -2.22
CA ASN A 31 -23.00 9.99 -3.60
C ASN A 31 -22.04 9.32 -4.60
N ARG A 32 -20.92 8.76 -4.15
CA ARG A 32 -20.02 7.95 -4.99
C ARG A 32 -20.49 6.51 -5.04
N ALA A 33 -20.85 5.93 -3.89
CA ALA A 33 -21.44 4.59 -3.80
C ALA A 33 -22.65 4.43 -4.74
N GLN A 34 -23.56 5.42 -4.76
CA GLN A 34 -24.71 5.39 -5.68
C GLN A 34 -24.31 5.39 -7.16
N ARG A 35 -23.30 6.18 -7.54
CA ARG A 35 -22.77 6.21 -8.91
C ARG A 35 -22.07 4.89 -9.28
N HIS A 36 -21.36 4.26 -8.35
CA HIS A 36 -20.74 2.96 -8.56
C HIS A 36 -21.79 1.87 -8.84
N VAL A 37 -22.89 1.88 -8.08
CA VAL A 37 -24.02 0.96 -8.31
C VAL A 37 -24.62 1.17 -9.70
N THR A 38 -24.92 2.41 -10.08
CA THR A 38 -25.48 2.71 -11.41
C THR A 38 -24.56 2.29 -12.57
N ASN A 39 -23.25 2.51 -12.45
CA ASN A 39 -22.28 2.08 -13.46
C ASN A 39 -22.21 0.54 -13.55
N LEU A 40 -22.29 -0.15 -12.42
CA LEU A 40 -22.30 -1.62 -12.37
C LEU A 40 -23.60 -2.19 -12.96
N ASP A 41 -24.75 -1.58 -12.69
CA ASP A 41 -26.04 -1.93 -13.31
C ASP A 41 -25.97 -1.78 -14.84
N ALA A 42 -25.45 -0.65 -15.33
CA ALA A 42 -25.30 -0.41 -16.77
C ALA A 42 -24.36 -1.41 -17.43
N TYR A 43 -23.27 -1.79 -16.76
CA TYR A 43 -22.36 -2.84 -17.23
C TYR A 43 -23.07 -4.18 -17.34
N ILE A 44 -23.82 -4.57 -16.30
CA ILE A 44 -24.59 -5.83 -16.31
C ILE A 44 -25.63 -5.84 -17.42
N ASP A 45 -26.42 -4.78 -17.57
CA ASP A 45 -27.41 -4.70 -18.65
C ASP A 45 -26.77 -4.87 -20.02
N THR A 46 -25.58 -4.28 -20.22
CA THR A 46 -24.82 -4.46 -21.47
C THR A 46 -24.35 -5.91 -21.66
N MET A 47 -23.87 -6.57 -20.59
CA MET A 47 -23.51 -8.00 -20.67
C MET A 47 -24.72 -8.88 -20.94
N CYS A 48 -25.91 -8.50 -20.48
CA CYS A 48 -27.13 -9.24 -20.77
C CYS A 48 -27.52 -9.11 -22.24
N VAL A 49 -27.28 -7.96 -22.88
CA VAL A 49 -27.41 -7.82 -24.34
C VAL A 49 -26.41 -8.73 -25.06
N ALA A 50 -25.14 -8.67 -24.66
CA ALA A 50 -24.07 -9.48 -25.28
C ALA A 50 -24.28 -11.00 -25.11
N ALA A 51 -24.85 -11.42 -23.98
CA ALA A 51 -25.19 -12.81 -23.70
C ALA A 51 -26.49 -13.28 -24.39
N GLY A 52 -27.20 -12.40 -25.10
CA GLY A 52 -28.50 -12.73 -25.72
C GLY A 52 -29.64 -12.91 -24.70
N LEU A 53 -29.48 -12.39 -23.49
CA LEU A 53 -30.42 -12.52 -22.35
C LEU A 53 -31.24 -11.24 -22.10
N ALA A 54 -31.11 -10.27 -22.99
CA ALA A 54 -31.79 -8.99 -22.91
C ALA A 54 -33.32 -9.14 -23.07
N VAL A 55 -34.06 -8.59 -22.11
CA VAL A 55 -35.52 -8.48 -22.16
C VAL A 55 -35.90 -7.04 -22.47
N LYS A 56 -36.86 -6.84 -23.39
CA LYS A 56 -37.43 -5.51 -23.64
C LYS A 56 -38.54 -5.24 -22.64
N SER A 57 -38.40 -4.17 -21.84
CA SER A 57 -39.44 -3.71 -20.92
C SER A 57 -39.57 -2.19 -20.98
N GLY A 58 -40.75 -1.69 -21.33
CA GLY A 58 -41.02 -0.25 -21.40
C GLY A 58 -40.12 0.54 -22.36
N GLY A 59 -39.72 -0.05 -23.49
CA GLY A 59 -38.82 0.59 -24.47
C GLY A 59 -37.33 0.57 -24.10
N MET A 60 -36.98 0.05 -22.92
CA MET A 60 -35.60 -0.15 -22.49
C MET A 60 -35.22 -1.63 -22.53
N THR A 61 -34.00 -1.92 -22.97
CA THR A 61 -33.41 -3.26 -22.91
C THR A 61 -32.75 -3.44 -21.55
N ARG A 62 -33.15 -4.47 -20.80
CA ARG A 62 -32.63 -4.76 -19.46
C ARG A 62 -32.35 -6.24 -19.27
N CYS A 63 -31.57 -6.58 -18.26
CA CYS A 63 -31.41 -7.96 -17.86
C CYS A 63 -32.69 -8.58 -17.30
N THR A 64 -32.82 -9.90 -17.39
CA THR A 64 -33.85 -10.64 -16.62
C THR A 64 -33.65 -10.40 -15.12
N SER A 65 -34.74 -10.19 -14.37
CA SER A 65 -34.69 -9.85 -12.95
C SER A 65 -34.22 -11.01 -12.07
N ASN A 66 -34.41 -12.26 -12.50
CA ASN A 66 -33.97 -13.46 -11.80
C ASN A 66 -33.31 -14.44 -12.79
N PRO A 67 -32.02 -14.25 -13.11
CA PRO A 67 -31.29 -15.19 -13.95
C PRO A 67 -31.20 -16.58 -13.28
N ASP A 68 -31.42 -17.64 -14.04
CA ASP A 68 -31.08 -19.00 -13.60
C ASP A 68 -29.56 -19.27 -13.70
N GLU A 69 -29.10 -20.45 -13.26
CA GLU A 69 -27.67 -20.80 -13.28
C GLU A 69 -27.05 -20.75 -14.69
N THR A 70 -27.81 -21.14 -15.71
CA THR A 70 -27.36 -21.14 -17.11
C THR A 70 -27.22 -19.71 -17.62
N GLN A 71 -28.17 -18.85 -17.27
CA GLN A 71 -28.16 -17.44 -17.61
C GLN A 71 -27.01 -16.70 -16.91
N TYR A 72 -26.76 -16.99 -15.62
CA TYR A 72 -25.57 -16.46 -14.93
C TYR A 72 -24.27 -16.92 -15.58
N GLN A 73 -24.21 -18.16 -16.09
CA GLN A 73 -23.05 -18.67 -16.79
C GLN A 73 -22.81 -17.97 -18.13
N ALA A 74 -23.86 -17.73 -18.91
CA ALA A 74 -23.78 -16.97 -20.15
C ALA A 74 -23.36 -15.52 -19.92
N LEU A 75 -23.86 -14.89 -18.84
CA LEU A 75 -23.38 -13.58 -18.40
C LEU A 75 -21.89 -13.63 -18.07
N LEU A 76 -21.45 -14.61 -17.27
CA LEU A 76 -20.04 -14.74 -16.87
C LEU A 76 -19.12 -14.72 -18.10
N GLN A 77 -19.42 -15.54 -19.10
CA GLN A 77 -18.64 -15.65 -20.34
C GLN A 77 -18.65 -14.35 -21.15
N ALA A 78 -19.81 -13.70 -21.30
CA ALA A 78 -19.91 -12.41 -21.97
C ALA A 78 -19.03 -11.35 -21.28
N GLY A 79 -19.06 -11.29 -19.94
CA GLY A 79 -18.21 -10.38 -19.18
C GLY A 79 -16.72 -10.70 -19.29
N PHE A 80 -16.32 -11.97 -19.32
CA PHE A 80 -14.91 -12.33 -19.56
C PHE A 80 -14.40 -11.88 -20.92
N GLY A 81 -15.22 -12.02 -21.97
CA GLY A 81 -14.87 -11.53 -23.31
C GLY A 81 -14.62 -10.02 -23.32
N GLU A 82 -15.53 -9.25 -22.72
CA GLU A 82 -15.44 -7.79 -22.67
C GLU A 82 -14.30 -7.29 -21.77
N ILE A 83 -14.10 -7.91 -20.60
CA ILE A 83 -12.98 -7.59 -19.71
C ILE A 83 -11.65 -7.90 -20.38
N SER A 84 -11.55 -9.02 -21.11
CA SER A 84 -10.33 -9.37 -21.87
C SER A 84 -10.00 -8.33 -22.93
N LEU A 85 -11.01 -7.86 -23.67
CA LEU A 85 -10.83 -6.82 -24.68
C LEU A 85 -10.39 -5.50 -24.03
N GLY A 86 -11.04 -5.10 -22.94
CA GLY A 86 -10.68 -3.91 -22.15
C GLY A 86 -9.28 -3.99 -21.55
N CYS A 87 -8.89 -5.13 -20.99
CA CYS A 87 -7.55 -5.37 -20.45
C CYS A 87 -6.47 -5.24 -21.51
N ARG A 88 -6.68 -5.77 -22.73
CA ARG A 88 -5.71 -5.62 -23.84
C ARG A 88 -5.55 -4.16 -24.23
N GLY A 89 -6.66 -3.43 -24.41
CA GLY A 89 -6.62 -2.00 -24.72
C GLY A 89 -5.95 -1.18 -23.61
N TYR A 90 -6.24 -1.50 -22.34
CA TYR A 90 -5.60 -0.87 -21.19
C TYR A 90 -4.08 -1.09 -21.19
N ILE A 91 -3.61 -2.32 -21.40
CA ILE A 91 -2.17 -2.62 -21.42
C ILE A 91 -1.50 -1.85 -22.57
N GLN A 92 -2.10 -1.82 -23.76
CA GLN A 92 -1.59 -1.05 -24.89
C GLN A 92 -1.48 0.45 -24.56
N PHE A 93 -2.53 1.04 -23.99
CA PHE A 93 -2.53 2.43 -23.55
C PHE A 93 -1.44 2.73 -22.52
N VAL A 94 -1.28 1.89 -21.49
CA VAL A 94 -0.21 2.07 -20.49
C VAL A 94 1.17 2.07 -21.14
N PHE A 95 1.38 1.26 -22.18
CA PHE A 95 2.63 1.23 -22.92
C PHE A 95 2.83 2.44 -23.83
N GLU A 96 1.78 2.91 -24.52
CA GLU A 96 1.83 4.11 -25.36
C GLU A 96 2.09 5.35 -24.52
N GLU A 97 1.44 5.51 -23.37
CA GLU A 97 1.68 6.61 -22.44
C GLU A 97 3.07 6.51 -21.78
N ARG A 98 3.57 5.30 -21.53
CA ARG A 98 4.96 5.10 -21.10
C ARG A 98 5.97 5.63 -22.12
N LEU A 99 5.71 5.53 -23.43
CA LEU A 99 6.60 6.11 -24.44
C LEU A 99 6.60 7.65 -24.42
N ARG A 100 5.63 8.27 -23.75
CA ARG A 100 5.48 9.73 -23.59
C ARG A 100 6.05 10.27 -22.26
N ASP A 101 6.85 9.45 -21.54
CA ASP A 101 7.18 9.50 -20.10
C ASP A 101 7.69 10.84 -19.51
N ASP A 102 8.21 11.79 -20.29
CA ASP A 102 8.74 13.05 -19.71
C ASP A 102 7.63 14.03 -19.25
N GLN A 103 6.42 13.94 -19.79
CA GLN A 103 5.30 14.82 -19.41
C GLN A 103 4.33 14.20 -18.41
N PHE A 104 4.31 12.87 -18.28
CA PHE A 104 3.29 12.15 -17.53
C PHE A 104 3.52 12.19 -16.00
N ARG A 105 4.78 12.31 -15.54
CA ARG A 105 5.13 12.43 -14.10
C ARG A 105 4.56 13.66 -13.40
N LYS A 106 4.10 14.69 -14.15
CA LYS A 106 3.59 15.95 -13.59
C LYS A 106 2.06 16.03 -13.49
N ALA A 107 1.33 15.08 -14.07
CA ALA A 107 -0.12 15.14 -14.14
C ALA A 107 -0.79 14.52 -12.91
N SER A 108 -1.19 15.37 -11.96
CA SER A 108 -2.02 14.99 -10.79
C SER A 108 -3.50 14.68 -11.13
N SER A 109 -3.90 14.58 -12.40
CA SER A 109 -5.28 14.33 -12.86
C SER A 109 -5.54 12.89 -13.30
N SER A 110 -5.02 11.96 -12.51
CA SER A 110 -4.65 10.62 -12.96
C SER A 110 -5.85 9.76 -13.41
N VAL A 111 -6.97 9.80 -12.67
CA VAL A 111 -8.19 9.04 -13.03
C VAL A 111 -8.93 9.62 -14.24
N GLN A 112 -8.87 10.93 -14.46
CA GLN A 112 -9.63 11.57 -15.54
C GLN A 112 -8.88 11.46 -16.88
N SER A 113 -7.55 11.49 -16.84
CA SER A 113 -6.69 11.14 -17.97
C SER A 113 -6.78 9.65 -18.33
N PHE A 114 -6.93 8.76 -17.35
CA PHE A 114 -7.21 7.34 -17.56
C PHE A 114 -8.54 7.11 -18.29
N ILE A 115 -9.62 7.68 -17.75
CA ILE A 115 -10.95 7.56 -18.36
C ILE A 115 -10.93 8.15 -19.75
N SER A 116 -10.40 9.36 -19.93
CA SER A 116 -10.29 9.97 -21.26
C SER A 116 -9.43 9.12 -22.21
N GLY A 117 -8.30 8.58 -21.76
CA GLY A 117 -7.39 7.76 -22.55
C GLY A 117 -7.99 6.41 -22.99
N ILE A 118 -8.67 5.72 -22.08
CA ILE A 118 -9.39 4.48 -22.41
C ILE A 118 -10.62 4.77 -23.27
N LEU A 119 -11.33 5.88 -23.04
CA LEU A 119 -12.47 6.28 -23.87
C LEU A 119 -12.05 6.74 -25.28
N THR A 120 -10.81 7.21 -25.47
CA THR A 120 -10.23 7.53 -26.79
C THR A 120 -9.74 6.30 -27.55
N LEU A 121 -9.47 5.19 -26.88
CA LEU A 121 -9.28 3.91 -27.57
C LEU A 121 -10.62 3.46 -28.15
N GLU A 122 -10.73 3.49 -29.48
CA GLU A 122 -11.92 3.08 -30.22
C GLU A 122 -12.20 1.58 -29.99
N GLY A 123 -13.12 1.28 -29.06
CA GLY A 123 -13.65 -0.05 -28.83
C GLY A 123 -14.79 -0.05 -27.83
N ALA A 124 -15.87 -0.80 -28.08
CA ALA A 124 -16.99 -0.89 -27.13
C ALA A 124 -16.54 -1.45 -25.75
N GLY A 125 -15.58 -2.39 -25.76
CA GLY A 125 -15.08 -3.02 -24.53
C GLY A 125 -14.22 -2.11 -23.64
N SER A 126 -13.56 -1.08 -24.18
CA SER A 126 -12.75 -0.14 -23.38
C SER A 126 -13.63 0.76 -22.50
N LYS A 127 -14.76 1.22 -23.04
CA LYS A 127 -15.77 2.01 -22.31
C LYS A 127 -16.43 1.18 -21.21
N LEU A 128 -16.76 -0.08 -21.51
CA LEU A 128 -17.40 -1.00 -20.56
C LEU A 128 -16.47 -1.44 -19.44
N PHE A 129 -15.21 -1.70 -19.75
CA PHE A 129 -14.15 -1.96 -18.78
C PHE A 129 -13.95 -0.78 -17.81
N SER A 130 -14.04 0.46 -18.32
CA SER A 130 -13.98 1.67 -17.47
C SER A 130 -15.14 1.73 -16.48
N TYR A 131 -16.36 1.34 -16.88
CA TYR A 131 -17.50 1.29 -15.97
C TYR A 131 -17.31 0.25 -14.87
N LEU A 132 -16.68 -0.90 -15.15
CA LEU A 132 -16.39 -1.92 -14.15
C LEU A 132 -15.27 -1.48 -13.18
N ILE A 133 -14.21 -0.83 -13.68
CA ILE A 133 -13.15 -0.23 -12.84
C ILE A 133 -13.73 0.85 -11.94
N LEU A 134 -14.58 1.71 -12.49
CA LEU A 134 -15.26 2.74 -11.72
C LEU A 134 -16.21 2.09 -10.71
N GLY A 135 -17.04 1.14 -11.11
CA GLY A 135 -17.98 0.43 -10.24
C GLY A 135 -17.32 -0.35 -9.10
N SER A 136 -16.06 -0.78 -9.28
CA SER A 136 -15.27 -1.50 -8.28
C SER A 136 -14.42 -0.60 -7.37
N GLY A 137 -14.37 0.72 -7.63
CA GLY A 137 -13.48 1.64 -6.92
C GLY A 137 -11.99 1.37 -7.15
N ALA A 138 -11.64 0.62 -8.19
CA ALA A 138 -10.28 0.18 -8.47
C ALA A 138 -9.45 1.23 -9.25
N ALA A 139 -10.06 2.36 -9.64
CA ALA A 139 -9.44 3.36 -10.52
C ALA A 139 -8.05 3.82 -10.06
N ASN A 140 -7.88 4.08 -8.75
CA ASN A 140 -6.59 4.47 -8.20
C ASN A 140 -5.53 3.38 -8.32
N THR A 141 -5.92 2.11 -8.26
CA THR A 141 -4.97 0.99 -8.37
C THR A 141 -4.54 0.73 -9.81
N PHE A 142 -5.43 0.98 -10.77
CA PHE A 142 -5.10 0.84 -12.20
C PHE A 142 -4.26 2.01 -12.75
N TYR A 143 -4.14 3.12 -12.02
CA TYR A 143 -3.44 4.31 -12.52
C TYR A 143 -2.38 4.89 -11.58
N ASP A 144 -2.05 4.22 -10.47
CA ASP A 144 -0.95 4.68 -9.63
C ASP A 144 0.39 4.55 -10.38
N VAL A 145 0.90 5.68 -10.88
CA VAL A 145 2.11 5.77 -11.71
C VAL A 145 3.33 5.16 -11.01
N THR A 146 3.37 5.19 -9.67
CA THR A 146 4.44 4.57 -8.89
C THR A 146 4.46 3.04 -8.99
N ARG A 147 3.34 2.42 -9.40
CA ARG A 147 3.18 0.98 -9.61
C ARG A 147 3.48 0.55 -11.05
N LEU A 148 3.77 1.49 -11.94
CA LEU A 148 4.15 1.22 -13.34
C LEU A 148 5.67 1.03 -13.48
N ASP A 149 6.48 1.47 -12.51
CA ASP A 149 7.94 1.35 -12.54
C ASP A 149 8.46 -0.09 -12.72
N PRO A 150 7.89 -1.14 -12.07
CA PRO A 150 8.31 -2.53 -12.31
C PRO A 150 8.03 -3.03 -13.74
N LEU A 151 7.09 -2.41 -14.46
CA LEU A 151 6.76 -2.77 -15.84
C LEU A 151 7.79 -2.23 -16.85
N ARG A 152 8.72 -1.36 -16.41
CA ARG A 152 9.77 -0.79 -17.28
C ARG A 152 10.73 -1.83 -17.87
N GLY A 153 10.95 -2.95 -17.17
CA GLY A 153 11.82 -4.02 -17.66
C GLY A 153 11.16 -4.97 -18.67
N MET A 154 9.86 -4.84 -18.95
CA MET A 154 9.10 -5.83 -19.73
C MET A 154 8.65 -5.29 -21.08
N SER A 155 8.66 -6.17 -22.10
CA SER A 155 8.01 -5.88 -23.39
C SER A 155 6.50 -6.09 -23.30
N THR A 156 5.74 -5.34 -24.11
CA THR A 156 4.27 -5.43 -24.20
C THR A 156 3.81 -6.85 -24.49
N GLU A 157 4.50 -7.54 -25.39
CA GLU A 157 4.20 -8.93 -25.76
C GLU A 157 4.31 -9.89 -24.58
N ASN A 158 5.34 -9.74 -23.73
CA ASN A 158 5.51 -10.57 -22.54
C ASN A 158 4.41 -10.34 -21.51
N ILE A 159 4.02 -9.08 -21.29
CA ILE A 159 2.92 -8.74 -20.38
C ILE A 159 1.60 -9.30 -20.90
N LEU A 160 1.29 -9.09 -22.19
CA LEU A 160 0.08 -9.62 -22.82
C LEU A 160 0.04 -11.15 -22.73
N ARG A 161 1.19 -11.82 -22.91
CA ARG A 161 1.29 -13.28 -22.76
C ARG A 161 0.99 -13.73 -21.33
N ILE A 162 1.59 -13.09 -20.32
CA ILE A 162 1.34 -13.42 -18.89
C ILE A 162 -0.13 -13.22 -18.54
N VAL A 163 -0.70 -12.06 -18.90
CA VAL A 163 -2.10 -11.72 -18.62
C VAL A 163 -3.04 -12.69 -19.32
N THR A 164 -2.80 -13.02 -20.59
CA THR A 164 -3.63 -13.96 -21.34
C THR A 164 -3.59 -15.36 -20.74
N GLN A 165 -2.41 -15.84 -20.33
CA GLN A 165 -2.28 -17.15 -19.66
C GLN A 165 -3.02 -17.20 -18.33
N ARG A 166 -2.91 -16.14 -17.53
CA ARG A 166 -3.62 -16.00 -16.24
C ARG A 166 -5.13 -15.92 -16.43
N GLN A 167 -5.60 -15.13 -17.38
CA GLN A 167 -7.01 -15.02 -17.73
C GLN A 167 -7.57 -16.35 -18.22
N SER A 168 -6.88 -17.04 -19.12
CA SER A 168 -7.31 -18.36 -19.60
C SER A 168 -7.39 -19.40 -18.46
N ALA A 169 -6.40 -19.43 -17.56
CA ALA A 169 -6.42 -20.31 -16.40
C ALA A 169 -7.57 -19.98 -15.44
N PHE A 170 -7.83 -18.69 -15.19
CA PHE A 170 -8.94 -18.24 -14.35
C PHE A 170 -10.30 -18.58 -14.97
N GLU A 171 -10.46 -18.32 -16.26
CA GLU A 171 -11.70 -18.63 -17.00
C GLU A 171 -12.01 -20.13 -16.95
N ALA A 172 -11.02 -20.98 -17.21
CA ALA A 172 -11.19 -22.43 -17.10
C ALA A 172 -11.64 -22.87 -15.70
N ALA A 173 -11.07 -22.29 -14.64
CA ALA A 173 -11.46 -22.57 -13.27
C ALA A 173 -12.86 -22.02 -12.91
N ALA A 174 -13.22 -20.86 -13.43
CA ALA A 174 -14.48 -20.19 -13.16
C ALA A 174 -15.66 -20.82 -13.91
N VAL A 175 -15.45 -21.29 -15.15
CA VAL A 175 -16.50 -21.89 -15.97
C VAL A 175 -17.01 -23.21 -15.38
N GLY A 176 -16.18 -23.95 -14.65
CA GLY A 176 -16.58 -25.17 -13.96
C GLY A 176 -17.48 -24.96 -12.73
N ARG A 177 -17.83 -23.71 -12.39
CA ARG A 177 -18.54 -23.36 -11.16
C ARG A 177 -20.00 -23.02 -11.40
N ARG A 178 -20.88 -23.52 -10.53
CA ARG A 178 -22.28 -23.11 -10.51
C ARG A 178 -22.42 -21.70 -9.92
N LEU A 179 -23.09 -20.82 -10.66
CA LEU A 179 -23.40 -19.46 -10.25
C LEU A 179 -24.88 -19.34 -9.94
N SER A 180 -25.20 -18.97 -8.71
CA SER A 180 -26.60 -18.85 -8.25
C SER A 180 -26.97 -17.43 -7.82
N SER A 181 -26.05 -16.47 -7.93
CA SER A 181 -26.32 -15.09 -7.54
C SER A 181 -25.52 -14.06 -8.31
N ARG A 182 -26.13 -12.88 -8.48
CA ARG A 182 -25.50 -11.69 -9.05
C ARG A 182 -24.21 -11.30 -8.33
N SER A 183 -24.14 -11.45 -7.00
CA SER A 183 -22.92 -11.16 -6.23
C SER A 183 -21.75 -12.07 -6.58
N GLN A 184 -22.01 -13.34 -6.95
CA GLN A 184 -20.96 -14.27 -7.39
C GLN A 184 -20.42 -13.87 -8.75
N LEU A 185 -21.32 -13.56 -9.68
CA LEU A 185 -20.97 -13.06 -11.01
C LEU A 185 -20.07 -11.82 -10.93
N VAL A 186 -20.53 -10.78 -10.19
CA VAL A 186 -19.77 -9.52 -10.06
C VAL A 186 -18.41 -9.75 -9.41
N ARG A 187 -18.33 -10.61 -8.37
CA ARG A 187 -17.04 -10.90 -7.73
C ARG A 187 -16.07 -11.59 -8.69
N LEU A 188 -16.54 -12.56 -9.48
CA LEU A 188 -15.71 -13.24 -10.48
C LEU A 188 -15.18 -12.28 -11.53
N TRP A 189 -16.04 -11.39 -12.05
CA TRP A 189 -15.61 -10.35 -12.98
C TRP A 189 -14.58 -9.40 -12.37
N HIS A 190 -14.76 -8.98 -11.11
CA HIS A 190 -13.76 -8.15 -10.45
C HIS A 190 -12.41 -8.86 -10.33
N GLU A 191 -12.38 -10.10 -9.84
CA GLU A 191 -11.13 -10.89 -9.73
C GLU A 191 -10.46 -11.08 -11.09
N TYR A 192 -11.26 -11.36 -12.12
CA TYR A 192 -10.77 -11.49 -13.49
C TYR A 192 -10.18 -10.19 -14.05
N GLN A 193 -10.83 -9.05 -13.76
CA GLN A 193 -10.34 -7.71 -14.13
C GLN A 193 -9.01 -7.38 -13.43
N TRP A 194 -8.87 -7.78 -12.16
CA TRP A 194 -7.66 -7.52 -11.36
C TRP A 194 -6.39 -8.15 -11.94
N ILE A 195 -6.52 -9.23 -12.72
CA ILE A 195 -5.40 -9.91 -13.39
C ILE A 195 -4.60 -8.95 -14.27
N CYS A 196 -5.26 -8.01 -14.96
CA CYS A 196 -4.59 -7.06 -15.84
C CYS A 196 -4.15 -5.77 -15.14
N SER A 197 -4.27 -5.69 -13.80
CA SER A 197 -3.75 -4.56 -13.04
C SER A 197 -2.21 -4.55 -13.00
N PRO A 198 -1.55 -3.38 -12.94
CA PRO A 198 -0.08 -3.30 -12.85
C PRO A 198 0.50 -4.08 -11.68
N LEU A 199 -0.19 -4.06 -10.53
CA LEU A 199 0.22 -4.78 -9.34
C LEU A 199 0.20 -6.30 -9.56
N SER A 200 -0.87 -6.84 -10.15
CA SER A 200 -0.95 -8.28 -10.44
C SER A 200 0.12 -8.69 -11.45
N ILE A 201 0.29 -7.91 -12.52
CA ILE A 201 1.31 -8.18 -13.55
C ILE A 201 2.72 -8.19 -12.94
N SER A 202 3.04 -7.20 -12.10
CA SER A 202 4.35 -7.14 -11.42
C SER A 202 4.56 -8.34 -10.48
N SER A 203 3.53 -8.73 -9.72
CA SER A 203 3.58 -9.90 -8.84
C SER A 203 3.79 -11.20 -9.63
N ASP A 204 3.09 -11.37 -10.75
CA ASP A 204 3.20 -12.55 -11.60
C ASP A 204 4.57 -12.65 -12.24
N PHE A 205 5.10 -11.53 -12.72
CA PHE A 205 6.46 -11.46 -13.26
C PHE A 205 7.50 -11.86 -12.21
N ASN A 206 7.42 -11.29 -11.00
CA ASN A 206 8.35 -11.64 -9.91
C ASN A 206 8.25 -13.11 -9.54
N THR A 207 7.03 -13.67 -9.51
CA THR A 207 6.80 -15.08 -9.22
C THR A 207 7.42 -15.98 -10.30
N LEU A 208 7.28 -15.62 -11.58
CA LEU A 208 7.90 -16.31 -12.70
C LEU A 208 9.43 -16.21 -12.65
N ALA A 209 9.99 -15.04 -12.37
CA ALA A 209 11.43 -14.83 -12.27
C ALA A 209 12.05 -15.69 -11.15
N ILE A 210 11.43 -15.70 -9.95
CA ILE A 210 11.85 -16.58 -8.85
C ILE A 210 11.71 -18.05 -9.25
N ALA A 211 10.61 -18.42 -9.90
CA ALA A 211 10.38 -19.79 -10.33
C ALA A 211 11.46 -20.29 -11.31
N THR A 212 11.90 -19.42 -12.23
CA THR A 212 13.01 -19.71 -13.14
C THR A 212 14.33 -19.90 -12.39
N LEU A 213 14.63 -19.05 -11.40
CA LEU A 213 15.84 -19.20 -10.57
C LEU A 213 15.84 -20.49 -9.74
N GLU A 214 14.67 -20.91 -9.27
CA GLU A 214 14.46 -22.12 -8.48
C GLU A 214 14.22 -23.38 -9.34
N ASN A 215 14.28 -23.25 -10.68
CA ASN A 215 13.97 -24.31 -11.64
C ASN A 215 12.62 -25.01 -11.39
N ARG A 216 11.62 -24.25 -10.94
CA ARG A 216 10.24 -24.71 -10.72
C ARG A 216 9.29 -24.11 -11.76
N LYS A 217 8.19 -24.80 -12.03
CA LYS A 217 7.11 -24.28 -12.89
C LYS A 217 6.09 -23.51 -12.05
N VAL A 218 5.60 -22.39 -12.56
CA VAL A 218 4.44 -21.70 -11.98
C VAL A 218 3.17 -22.37 -12.49
N ASP A 219 2.29 -22.79 -11.59
CA ASP A 219 1.02 -23.41 -11.92
C ASP A 219 -0.14 -22.41 -11.76
N PHE A 220 -0.38 -21.66 -12.84
CA PHE A 220 -1.47 -20.69 -12.87
C PHE A 220 -2.86 -21.34 -12.78
N ALA A 221 -3.01 -22.61 -13.16
CA ALA A 221 -4.29 -23.31 -13.05
C ALA A 221 -4.61 -23.66 -11.60
N GLN A 222 -3.59 -24.07 -10.82
CA GLN A 222 -3.74 -24.30 -9.40
C GLN A 222 -4.06 -23.00 -8.65
N ASP A 223 -3.37 -21.90 -8.97
CA ASP A 223 -3.61 -20.59 -8.36
C ASP A 223 -5.01 -20.06 -8.68
N ALA A 224 -5.43 -20.17 -9.95
CA ALA A 224 -6.78 -19.83 -10.39
C ALA A 224 -7.84 -20.63 -9.63
N SER A 225 -7.65 -21.95 -9.51
CA SER A 225 -8.59 -22.84 -8.81
C SER A 225 -8.71 -22.48 -7.33
N LYS A 226 -7.60 -22.13 -6.66
CA LYS A 226 -7.59 -21.65 -5.27
C LYS A 226 -8.35 -20.33 -5.13
N LEU A 227 -8.06 -19.35 -5.99
CA LEU A 227 -8.67 -18.03 -5.97
C LEU A 227 -10.18 -18.13 -6.19
N VAL A 228 -10.59 -18.83 -7.26
CA VAL A 228 -12.00 -19.09 -7.54
C VAL A 228 -12.65 -19.77 -6.34
N SER A 229 -12.09 -20.88 -5.83
CA SER A 229 -12.66 -21.61 -4.69
C SER A 229 -12.91 -20.71 -3.46
N GLY A 230 -11.99 -19.80 -3.15
CA GLY A 230 -12.08 -18.86 -2.02
C GLY A 230 -13.21 -17.82 -2.11
N ILE A 231 -13.77 -17.56 -3.30
CA ILE A 231 -14.83 -16.56 -3.48
C ILE A 231 -16.10 -16.89 -2.68
N ALA A 232 -16.49 -18.17 -2.62
CA ALA A 232 -17.67 -18.60 -1.84
C ALA A 232 -17.50 -18.35 -0.33
N GLN A 233 -16.29 -18.56 0.19
CA GLN A 233 -15.95 -18.29 1.59
C GLN A 233 -15.98 -16.79 1.89
N THR A 234 -15.47 -15.98 0.96
CA THR A 234 -15.48 -14.51 1.08
C THR A 234 -16.91 -13.97 1.16
N GLN A 235 -17.82 -14.48 0.33
CA GLN A 235 -19.23 -14.07 0.34
C GLN A 235 -19.96 -14.47 1.62
N ALA A 236 -19.72 -15.69 2.12
CA ALA A 236 -20.25 -16.11 3.41
C ALA A 236 -19.72 -15.22 4.56
N GLY A 237 -18.48 -14.73 4.45
CA GLY A 237 -17.91 -13.75 5.38
C GLY A 237 -18.59 -12.39 5.32
N VAL A 238 -18.89 -11.88 4.10
CA VAL A 238 -19.60 -10.60 3.90
C VAL A 238 -21.05 -10.68 4.41
N GLN A 239 -21.75 -11.79 4.21
CA GLN A 239 -23.12 -11.96 4.75
C GLN A 239 -23.15 -12.00 6.29
N LYS A 240 -22.03 -12.38 6.92
CA LYS A 240 -21.84 -12.36 8.37
C LYS A 240 -21.22 -11.06 8.87
N PHE A 241 -20.94 -10.11 7.99
CA PHE A 241 -20.38 -8.81 8.35
C PHE A 241 -21.45 -8.01 9.09
N ASP A 242 -21.17 -7.73 10.36
CA ASP A 242 -21.98 -6.85 11.19
C ASP A 242 -21.35 -5.45 11.15
N PRO A 243 -21.96 -4.46 10.47
CA PRO A 243 -21.39 -3.13 10.34
C PRO A 243 -21.23 -2.40 11.69
N ASN A 244 -21.89 -2.87 12.76
CA ASN A 244 -21.78 -2.32 14.10
C ASN A 244 -20.66 -2.96 14.92
N LYS A 245 -20.15 -4.12 14.48
CA LYS A 245 -18.92 -4.72 15.00
C LYS A 245 -17.80 -4.24 14.10
N GLY A 246 -17.14 -3.15 14.48
CA GLY A 246 -16.02 -2.59 13.73
C GLY A 246 -15.09 -3.68 13.19
N LEU A 247 -14.55 -3.48 11.97
CA LEU A 247 -13.71 -4.44 11.27
C LEU A 247 -12.69 -5.04 12.26
N LEU A 248 -12.77 -6.36 12.47
CA LEU A 248 -11.75 -7.07 13.24
C LEU A 248 -10.43 -6.80 12.53
N GLY A 249 -9.58 -6.00 13.18
CA GLY A 249 -8.23 -5.74 12.68
C GLY A 249 -7.54 -7.06 12.37
N PRO A 250 -6.56 -7.08 11.44
CA PRO A 250 -5.81 -8.29 11.14
C PRO A 250 -5.40 -8.95 12.44
N LYS A 251 -5.67 -10.26 12.58
CA LYS A 251 -5.27 -11.05 13.76
C LYS A 251 -3.84 -10.64 14.08
N LYS A 252 -3.59 -10.20 15.32
CA LYS A 252 -2.24 -9.92 15.83
C LYS A 252 -1.45 -11.22 15.75
N SER A 253 -0.84 -11.51 14.61
CA SER A 253 0.27 -12.44 14.50
C SER A 253 1.37 -11.90 15.39
N ALA A 254 2.03 -12.73 16.20
CA ALA A 254 3.26 -12.27 16.82
C ALA A 254 4.29 -11.95 15.72
N PRO A 255 5.19 -10.98 15.91
CA PRO A 255 6.32 -10.80 15.01
C PRO A 255 7.11 -12.12 14.91
N ASP A 256 7.33 -12.61 13.69
CA ASP A 256 8.17 -13.78 13.46
C ASP A 256 9.63 -13.34 13.61
N GLN A 257 10.30 -13.90 14.62
CA GLN A 257 11.67 -13.54 14.96
C GLN A 257 12.69 -14.00 13.91
N ASN A 258 12.28 -14.75 12.88
CA ASN A 258 13.14 -15.24 11.81
C ASN A 258 12.75 -14.73 10.41
N ALA A 259 11.67 -13.97 10.28
CA ALA A 259 11.23 -13.48 8.98
C ALA A 259 12.19 -12.39 8.45
N LEU A 260 12.80 -12.65 7.28
CA LEU A 260 13.61 -11.68 6.54
C LEU A 260 12.82 -11.11 5.36
N GLY A 261 12.79 -9.78 5.30
CA GLY A 261 12.26 -9.02 4.18
C GLY A 261 13.10 -9.17 2.91
N LEU A 262 12.51 -8.84 1.75
CA LEU A 262 13.20 -8.94 0.46
C LEU A 262 14.49 -8.12 0.40
N ASN A 263 14.48 -6.90 0.95
CA ASN A 263 15.66 -6.03 0.95
C ASN A 263 16.76 -6.53 1.89
N GLU A 264 16.38 -7.12 3.03
CA GLU A 264 17.32 -7.67 4.00
C GLU A 264 18.07 -8.87 3.43
N ARG A 265 17.39 -9.70 2.62
CA ARG A 265 18.02 -10.83 1.91
C ARG A 265 19.03 -10.40 0.85
N ALA A 266 18.93 -9.16 0.35
CA ALA A 266 19.83 -8.63 -0.66
C ALA A 266 21.12 -8.03 -0.06
N LEU A 267 21.23 -7.89 1.26
CA LEU A 267 22.40 -7.31 1.92
C LEU A 267 23.56 -8.29 2.03
N GLY A 268 24.77 -7.79 1.75
CA GLY A 268 26.00 -8.53 1.99
C GLY A 268 26.34 -8.60 3.48
N GLY A 269 27.22 -9.54 3.88
CA GLY A 269 27.62 -9.69 5.28
C GLY A 269 28.22 -8.43 5.90
N ASP A 270 28.93 -7.61 5.12
CA ASP A 270 29.53 -6.36 5.60
C ASP A 270 28.48 -5.24 5.78
N ASP A 271 27.47 -5.18 4.91
CA ASP A 271 26.33 -4.28 5.08
C ASP A 271 25.52 -4.67 6.32
N ILE A 272 25.34 -5.97 6.56
CA ILE A 272 24.68 -6.48 7.76
C ILE A 272 25.50 -6.11 9.00
N GLY A 273 26.82 -6.24 8.96
CA GLY A 273 27.70 -5.81 10.06
C GLY A 273 27.56 -4.32 10.36
N THR A 274 27.57 -3.48 9.33
CA THR A 274 27.38 -2.03 9.45
C THR A 274 26.00 -1.68 10.03
N LEU A 275 24.96 -2.39 9.58
CA LEU A 275 23.59 -2.23 10.07
C LEU A 275 23.46 -2.66 11.55
N GLN A 276 24.14 -3.71 11.96
CA GLN A 276 24.17 -4.15 13.36
C GLN A 276 24.84 -3.12 14.26
N GLU A 277 26.00 -2.59 13.85
CA GLU A 277 26.67 -1.51 14.57
C GLU A 277 25.81 -0.24 14.63
N ALA A 278 25.07 0.03 13.56
CA ALA A 278 24.09 1.10 13.54
C ALA A 278 22.98 0.89 14.59
N LEU A 279 22.51 -0.34 14.76
CA LEU A 279 21.50 -0.74 15.74
C LEU A 279 22.05 -0.99 17.15
N CYS A 280 23.27 -0.53 17.45
CA CYS A 280 23.95 -0.73 18.74
C CYS A 280 24.16 -2.22 19.09
N GLN A 281 24.29 -3.07 18.07
CA GLN A 281 24.59 -4.49 18.20
C GLN A 281 26.04 -4.78 17.79
N LYS A 282 26.57 -5.92 18.25
CA LYS A 282 27.87 -6.41 17.78
C LYS A 282 27.71 -6.97 16.36
N PRO A 283 28.68 -6.74 15.45
CA PRO A 283 28.57 -7.19 14.06
C PRO A 283 28.79 -8.71 13.96
N THR A 284 27.72 -9.50 14.01
CA THR A 284 27.74 -10.95 13.72
C THR A 284 27.65 -11.24 12.22
N ARG A 285 27.39 -10.21 11.40
CA ARG A 285 27.24 -10.25 9.93
C ARG A 285 26.11 -11.19 9.47
N ARG A 286 25.12 -11.42 10.35
CA ARG A 286 23.94 -12.27 10.12
C ARG A 286 22.74 -11.67 10.82
N PHE A 287 21.54 -11.90 10.28
CA PHE A 287 20.29 -11.53 10.96
C PHE A 287 19.93 -12.54 12.05
N ASP A 288 20.66 -12.50 13.17
CA ASP A 288 20.32 -13.27 14.37
C ASP A 288 19.14 -12.66 15.15
N SER A 289 18.65 -13.41 16.15
CA SER A 289 17.49 -13.00 16.95
C SER A 289 17.68 -11.66 17.66
N GLU A 290 18.90 -11.33 18.09
CA GLU A 290 19.21 -10.04 18.72
C GLU A 290 19.16 -8.88 17.71
N THR A 291 19.67 -9.10 16.49
CA THR A 291 19.53 -8.14 15.38
C THR A 291 18.07 -7.90 15.05
N ARG A 292 17.24 -8.95 15.02
CA ARG A 292 15.79 -8.83 14.76
C ARG A 292 15.05 -8.08 15.86
N LYS A 293 15.40 -8.31 17.12
CA LYS A 293 14.88 -7.52 18.25
C LYS A 293 15.28 -6.06 18.14
N ALA A 294 16.53 -5.78 17.78
CA ALA A 294 17.03 -4.41 17.62
C ALA A 294 16.33 -3.69 16.47
N ILE A 295 16.12 -4.35 15.32
CA ILE A 295 15.31 -3.83 14.20
C ILE A 295 13.90 -3.50 14.67
N THR A 296 13.24 -4.43 15.37
CA THR A 296 11.87 -4.24 15.85
C THR A 296 11.79 -3.05 16.83
N ALA A 297 12.72 -2.96 17.77
CA ALA A 297 12.81 -1.86 18.73
C ALA A 297 13.06 -0.52 18.02
N TRP A 298 13.96 -0.49 17.04
CA TRP A 298 14.21 0.71 16.22
C TRP A 298 12.96 1.15 15.48
N ARG A 299 12.33 0.24 14.72
CA ARG A 299 11.15 0.53 13.88
C ARG A 299 9.96 1.03 14.71
N THR A 300 9.69 0.38 15.84
CA THR A 300 8.59 0.78 16.74
C THR A 300 8.85 2.14 17.42
N THR A 301 10.12 2.54 17.55
CA THR A 301 10.50 3.84 18.11
C THR A 301 10.41 4.97 17.07
N VAL A 302 10.86 4.72 15.83
CA VAL A 302 10.82 5.73 14.75
C VAL A 302 9.44 5.85 14.10
N THR A 303 8.69 4.75 14.04
CA THR A 303 7.33 4.70 13.50
C THR A 303 6.40 4.10 14.57
N PRO A 304 5.81 4.93 15.44
CA PRO A 304 4.87 4.43 16.43
C PRO A 304 3.64 3.83 15.75
N ASN A 305 3.07 2.77 16.35
CA ASN A 305 1.87 2.05 15.89
C ASN A 305 2.02 1.10 14.69
N LEU A 306 3.24 0.62 14.39
CA LEU A 306 3.41 -0.47 13.42
C LEU A 306 2.64 -1.72 13.84
N ILE A 307 1.92 -2.34 12.90
CA ILE A 307 1.27 -3.64 13.11
C ILE A 307 2.26 -4.79 12.84
N ALA A 308 1.99 -5.97 13.39
CA ALA A 308 2.89 -7.11 13.28
C ALA A 308 3.22 -7.54 11.85
N VAL A 309 2.27 -7.38 10.91
CA VAL A 309 2.50 -7.63 9.49
C VAL A 309 3.61 -6.72 8.95
N GLN A 310 3.54 -5.42 9.26
CA GLN A 310 4.56 -4.45 8.85
C GLN A 310 5.91 -4.75 9.51
N LEU A 311 5.92 -5.21 10.76
CA LEU A 311 7.16 -5.64 11.44
C LEU A 311 7.78 -6.87 10.76
N ASN A 312 6.95 -7.81 10.28
CA ASN A 312 7.40 -9.03 9.60
C ASN A 312 7.87 -8.82 8.15
N GLU A 313 7.54 -7.69 7.52
CA GLU A 313 8.06 -7.31 6.20
C GLU A 313 9.57 -7.00 6.22
N GLY A 314 10.18 -6.88 7.40
CA GLY A 314 11.57 -6.48 7.54
C GLY A 314 11.79 -4.99 7.23
N LEU A 315 13.05 -4.58 7.12
CA LEU A 315 13.42 -3.22 6.76
C LEU A 315 13.14 -2.94 5.27
N SER A 316 12.52 -1.79 5.01
CA SER A 316 12.44 -1.20 3.68
C SER A 316 13.81 -0.69 3.21
N TYR A 317 13.97 -0.51 1.91
CA TYR A 317 15.19 0.05 1.32
C TYR A 317 15.57 1.40 1.94
N LYS A 318 14.58 2.28 2.20
CA LYS A 318 14.80 3.59 2.83
C LYS A 318 15.29 3.47 4.26
N GLU A 319 14.74 2.53 5.04
CA GLU A 319 15.19 2.30 6.42
C GLU A 319 16.62 1.74 6.46
N ILE A 320 16.97 0.85 5.52
CA ILE A 320 18.34 0.33 5.37
C ILE A 320 19.31 1.48 5.07
N GLN A 321 19.03 2.30 4.06
CA GLN A 321 19.90 3.43 3.70
C GLN A 321 20.08 4.40 4.87
N GLN A 322 18.99 4.74 5.58
CA GLN A 322 19.05 5.59 6.76
C GLN A 322 19.99 5.01 7.83
N LEU A 323 19.92 3.71 8.10
CA LEU A 323 20.74 3.05 9.11
C LEU A 323 22.23 3.02 8.70
N LEU A 324 22.51 2.75 7.43
CA LEU A 324 23.87 2.67 6.89
C LEU A 324 24.54 4.06 6.80
N ASP A 325 23.80 5.08 6.36
CA ASP A 325 24.37 6.42 6.09
C ASP A 325 24.56 7.28 7.35
N SER A 326 23.83 6.97 8.42
CA SER A 326 23.82 7.79 9.65
C SER A 326 25.02 7.55 10.58
N GLY A 327 25.93 6.63 10.23
CA GLY A 327 27.02 6.19 11.09
C GLY A 327 26.59 5.17 12.15
N ASN A 328 27.56 4.61 12.87
CA ASN A 328 27.28 3.61 13.91
C ASN A 328 26.79 4.23 15.23
N CYS A 329 26.14 3.41 16.06
CA CYS A 329 25.51 3.88 17.30
C CYS A 329 26.51 4.53 18.28
N THR A 330 27.69 3.94 18.42
CA THR A 330 28.72 4.39 19.35
C THR A 330 29.34 5.72 18.92
N SER A 331 29.60 5.92 17.62
CA SER A 331 30.16 7.18 17.11
C SER A 331 29.22 8.36 17.30
N LEU A 332 27.91 8.09 17.31
CA LEU A 332 26.88 9.07 17.64
C LEU A 332 26.69 9.29 19.15
N GLY A 333 27.35 8.51 20.00
CA GLY A 333 27.29 8.64 21.47
C GLY A 333 26.09 7.97 22.14
N TYR A 334 25.42 7.05 21.44
CA TYR A 334 24.27 6.30 21.95
C TYR A 334 24.71 4.92 22.48
N LYS A 335 24.03 4.43 23.51
CA LYS A 335 24.26 3.12 24.14
C LYS A 335 23.22 2.09 23.72
N THR A 336 22.02 2.54 23.38
CA THR A 336 20.90 1.65 23.05
C THR A 336 20.26 2.03 21.72
N VAL A 337 19.65 1.04 21.07
CA VAL A 337 18.92 1.26 19.82
C VAL A 337 17.78 2.26 20.01
N PHE A 338 17.16 2.28 21.19
CA PHE A 338 16.10 3.22 21.53
C PHE A 338 16.62 4.65 21.57
N GLU A 339 17.77 4.90 22.20
CA GLU A 339 18.37 6.24 22.27
C GLU A 339 18.63 6.80 20.88
N ARG A 340 19.30 6.01 20.03
CA ARG A 340 19.55 6.39 18.64
C ARG A 340 18.23 6.64 17.90
N ALA A 341 17.30 5.68 17.97
CA ALA A 341 16.03 5.77 17.26
C ALA A 341 15.23 7.01 17.67
N TYR A 342 15.09 7.26 18.98
CA TYR A 342 14.29 8.35 19.51
C TYR A 342 14.93 9.72 19.32
N LEU A 343 16.23 9.87 19.62
CA LEU A 343 16.93 11.16 19.65
C LEU A 343 17.53 11.56 18.30
N HIS A 344 17.85 10.60 17.42
CA HIS A 344 18.56 10.86 16.17
C HIS A 344 17.74 10.55 14.91
N ASP A 345 17.21 9.34 14.82
CA ASP A 345 16.64 8.82 13.56
C ASP A 345 15.18 9.22 13.35
N ALA A 346 14.35 9.21 14.39
CA ALA A 346 12.94 9.59 14.29
C ALA A 346 12.75 11.02 13.73
N PRO A 347 13.48 12.06 14.21
CA PRO A 347 13.45 13.40 13.62
C PRO A 347 13.78 13.48 12.12
N ALA A 348 14.67 12.60 11.65
CA ALA A 348 15.09 12.57 10.24
C ALA A 348 13.98 11.96 9.35
N LEU A 349 13.31 10.93 9.86
CA LEU A 349 12.27 10.21 9.15
C LEU A 349 10.94 10.96 9.09
N THR A 350 10.58 11.72 10.14
CA THR A 350 9.35 12.53 10.19
C THR A 350 9.36 13.70 9.21
N ASN A 351 10.50 14.36 9.02
CA ASN A 351 10.61 15.58 8.21
C ASN A 351 11.20 15.38 6.81
N GLY A 352 11.30 14.13 6.34
CA GLY A 352 11.84 13.82 5.01
C GLY A 352 13.27 14.31 4.78
N GLY A 353 14.08 14.45 5.85
CA GLY A 353 15.49 14.84 5.74
C GLY A 353 15.80 16.33 5.54
N VAL A 354 14.83 17.24 5.69
CA VAL A 354 15.11 18.69 5.60
C VAL A 354 15.96 19.13 6.80
N TYR A 355 17.24 19.45 6.58
CA TYR A 355 18.26 19.65 7.63
C TYR A 355 17.79 20.53 8.81
N LYS A 356 17.28 21.74 8.52
CA LYS A 356 16.85 22.70 9.56
C LYS A 356 15.70 22.18 10.44
N THR A 357 14.77 21.42 9.87
CA THR A 357 13.62 20.87 10.63
C THR A 357 14.04 19.64 11.42
N VAL A 358 14.96 18.82 10.88
CA VAL A 358 15.54 17.67 11.59
C VAL A 358 16.30 18.14 12.84
N GLU A 359 17.13 19.17 12.70
CA GLU A 359 17.88 19.74 13.82
C GLU A 359 16.95 20.35 14.88
N ALA A 360 15.91 21.06 14.48
CA ALA A 360 14.90 21.60 15.38
C ALA A 360 14.16 20.48 16.15
N GLU A 361 13.75 19.40 15.48
CA GLU A 361 13.04 18.31 16.17
C GLU A 361 13.97 17.50 17.09
N ARG A 362 15.23 17.26 16.69
CA ARG A 362 16.26 16.70 17.59
C ARG A 362 16.40 17.57 18.84
N THR A 363 16.41 18.87 18.64
CA THR A 363 16.53 19.85 19.71
C THR A 363 15.37 19.72 20.70
N THR A 364 14.14 19.72 20.19
CA THR A 364 12.91 19.54 20.97
C THR A 364 12.89 18.25 21.79
N ARG A 365 13.30 17.12 21.19
CA ARG A 365 13.32 15.82 21.90
C ARG A 365 14.35 15.79 23.02
N PHE A 366 15.51 16.41 22.80
CA PHE A 366 16.51 16.56 23.84
C PHE A 366 16.03 17.51 24.95
N ASP A 367 15.34 18.60 24.64
CA ASP A 367 14.80 19.52 25.65
C ASP A 367 13.75 18.83 26.53
N TYR A 368 12.93 17.99 25.92
CA TYR A 368 12.00 17.14 26.65
C TYR A 368 12.73 16.19 27.61
N LEU A 369 13.82 15.56 27.18
CA LEU A 369 14.65 14.75 28.06
C LEU A 369 15.26 15.59 29.21
N MET A 370 15.79 16.79 28.93
CA MET A 370 16.35 17.66 29.96
C MET A 370 15.29 18.06 31.00
N LYS A 371 14.06 18.32 30.56
CA LYS A 371 12.93 18.59 31.45
C LYS A 371 12.65 17.40 32.39
N ILE A 372 12.63 16.17 31.87
CA ILE A 372 12.47 14.96 32.70
C ILE A 372 13.59 14.84 33.73
N LEU A 373 14.83 15.15 33.33
CA LEU A 373 16.01 15.06 34.18
C LEU A 373 16.18 16.25 35.13
N ASN A 374 15.30 17.27 35.05
CA ASN A 374 15.39 18.52 35.78
C ASN A 374 16.75 19.24 35.58
N ILE A 375 17.22 19.28 34.33
CA ILE A 375 18.44 19.97 33.90
C ILE A 375 18.04 21.24 33.14
N SER A 376 18.63 22.39 33.49
CA SER A 376 18.42 23.64 32.73
C SER A 376 18.94 23.50 31.31
N SER A 377 18.14 23.96 30.33
CA SER A 377 18.50 23.98 28.90
C SER A 377 19.73 24.84 28.59
N GLU A 378 20.09 25.77 29.49
CA GLU A 378 21.26 26.66 29.36
C GLU A 378 22.59 25.91 29.57
N ASN A 379 22.56 24.73 30.21
CA ASN A 379 23.75 23.89 30.45
C ASN A 379 23.98 22.85 29.33
N ARG A 380 23.41 23.08 28.14
CA ARG A 380 23.48 22.16 27.01
C ARG A 380 24.56 22.60 26.02
N ASP A 381 25.68 21.90 26.03
CA ASP A 381 26.75 22.10 25.04
C ASP A 381 26.50 21.37 23.70
N SER A 382 25.58 20.39 23.65
CA SER A 382 25.29 19.64 22.41
C SER A 382 24.01 18.79 22.47
N ASN A 383 23.52 18.35 21.30
CA ASN A 383 22.54 17.27 21.12
C ASN A 383 23.14 15.87 21.41
N ARG A 384 23.88 15.72 22.51
CA ARG A 384 24.57 14.48 22.89
C ARG A 384 24.37 14.15 24.36
N LEU A 385 24.32 12.85 24.66
CA LEU A 385 24.20 12.34 26.02
C LEU A 385 25.58 12.30 26.72
N THR A 386 26.00 13.43 27.29
CA THR A 386 27.26 13.57 28.02
C THR A 386 27.29 12.73 29.31
N LYS A 387 28.48 12.50 29.87
CA LYS A 387 28.64 11.77 31.14
C LYS A 387 27.81 12.38 32.29
N ALA A 388 27.68 13.71 32.34
CA ALA A 388 26.85 14.38 33.34
C ALA A 388 25.36 14.09 33.16
N ILE A 389 24.86 14.12 31.92
CA ILE A 389 23.47 13.76 31.59
C ILE A 389 23.19 12.29 31.95
N ARG A 390 24.15 11.40 31.68
CA ARG A 390 24.06 9.97 32.01
C ARG A 390 23.91 9.72 33.51
N LEU A 391 24.69 10.42 34.34
CA LEU A 391 24.56 10.35 35.80
C LEU A 391 23.17 10.80 36.26
N LYS A 392 22.63 11.88 35.66
CA LYS A 392 21.27 12.35 35.93
C LYS A 392 20.19 11.36 35.51
N ILE A 393 20.39 10.65 34.39
CA ILE A 393 19.51 9.55 33.98
C ILE A 393 19.48 8.47 35.07
N GLU A 394 20.65 8.06 35.58
CA GLU A 394 20.72 7.03 36.62
C GLU A 394 20.01 7.46 37.92
N GLU A 395 20.22 8.71 38.37
CA GLU A 395 19.50 9.31 39.50
C GLU A 395 17.98 9.29 39.28
N LYS A 396 17.53 9.74 38.10
CA LYS A 396 16.10 9.82 37.77
C LYS A 396 15.44 8.45 37.66
N ARG A 397 16.15 7.44 37.16
CA ARG A 397 15.66 6.05 37.12
C ARG A 397 15.45 5.48 38.52
N LYS A 398 16.38 5.76 39.46
CA LYS A 398 16.22 5.38 40.87
C LYS A 398 14.99 6.05 41.49
N GLU A 399 14.78 7.34 41.23
CA GLU A 399 13.60 8.08 41.67
C GLU A 399 12.29 7.47 41.14
N PHE A 400 12.29 7.03 39.88
CA PHE A 400 11.11 6.42 39.25
C PHE A 400 10.91 4.93 39.56
N GLY A 401 11.81 4.32 40.35
CA GLY A 401 11.79 2.87 40.63
C GLY A 401 12.00 2.02 39.37
N LEU A 402 12.71 2.55 38.36
CA LEU A 402 13.06 1.84 37.14
C LEU A 402 14.33 1.01 37.33
N PRO A 403 14.59 -0.01 36.49
CA PRO A 403 15.83 -0.78 36.54
C PRO A 403 17.07 0.14 36.50
N PRO A 404 18.10 -0.11 37.32
CA PRO A 404 19.28 0.74 37.39
C PRO A 404 20.01 0.77 36.04
N GLY A 405 20.58 1.93 35.69
CA GLY A 405 21.30 2.14 34.44
C GLY A 405 21.32 3.60 34.04
N ASP A 406 22.04 3.93 32.97
CA ASP A 406 22.19 5.31 32.47
C ASP A 406 21.61 5.48 31.06
N VAL A 407 20.60 4.67 30.73
CA VAL A 407 20.00 4.61 29.39
C VAL A 407 18.65 5.33 29.32
N VAL A 408 18.38 5.91 28.15
CA VAL A 408 17.05 6.42 27.79
C VAL A 408 16.25 5.28 27.17
N ASP A 409 15.06 5.04 27.72
CA ASP A 409 14.10 4.06 27.21
C ASP A 409 12.66 4.61 27.30
N ALA A 410 11.70 3.86 26.79
CA ALA A 410 10.30 4.28 26.80
C ALA A 410 9.74 4.46 28.22
N ASP A 411 10.24 3.71 29.20
CA ASP A 411 9.73 3.75 30.57
C ASP A 411 10.19 5.03 31.29
N LEU A 412 11.43 5.46 31.06
CA LEU A 412 11.91 6.77 31.53
C LEU A 412 11.08 7.92 30.96
N LEU A 413 10.70 7.85 29.66
CA LEU A 413 9.95 8.91 29.00
C LEU A 413 8.45 8.95 29.35
N LYS A 414 7.85 7.80 29.68
CA LYS A 414 6.41 7.69 30.00
C LYS A 414 6.03 8.24 31.37
N LYS A 415 6.97 8.29 32.32
CA LYS A 415 6.71 8.75 33.69
C LYS A 415 6.48 10.26 33.80
N HIS A 416 6.61 10.98 32.69
CA HIS A 416 6.31 12.40 32.58
C HIS A 416 5.46 12.64 31.32
N PRO A 417 4.15 12.30 31.30
CA PRO A 417 3.33 12.51 30.11
C PRO A 417 3.31 13.99 29.70
N GLN A 418 3.30 14.23 28.38
CA GLN A 418 3.28 15.56 27.76
C GLN A 418 2.07 16.39 28.17
#